data_AF-A0A434SPS0-F1
#
_entry.id   AF-A0A434SPS0-F1
#
_cell.length_a   1.000
_cell.length_b   1.000
_cell.length_c   1.000
_cell.angle_alpha   90.00
_cell.angle_beta   90.00
_cell.angle_gamma   90.00
#
_symmetry.space_group_name_H-M   'P 1'
#
loop_
_entity.id
_entity.type
_entity.pdbx_description
1 polymer ?
#
loop_
_entity_poly.entity_id
_entity_poly.type
_entity_poly.pdbx_seq_one_letter_code
_entity_poly.pdbx_strand_id
1 'polypeptide(L)'
;KAKRFLPGLDPSGGREWMGFRPSLPDSLPVIGRARAPNIVYAFGHGHLGLTQAAATGRSIRDLLLGQEPPIDLTPFRPQRF
;
A
#
# COMPACT_ATOMS: atom_id res chain seq x y z
N LYS A 1 -28.24 2.09 1.34
CA LYS A 1 -27.84 3.43 1.88
C LYS A 1 -27.52 4.43 0.76
N ALA A 2 -26.67 4.11 -0.23
CA ALA A 2 -26.28 5.04 -1.31
C ALA A 2 -27.46 5.72 -2.04
N LYS A 3 -28.51 4.99 -2.44
CA LYS A 3 -29.71 5.56 -3.09
C LYS A 3 -30.41 6.69 -2.31
N ARG A 4 -30.28 6.72 -0.97
CA ARG A 4 -30.83 7.79 -0.14
C ARG A 4 -30.05 9.10 -0.30
N PHE A 5 -28.75 8.99 -0.57
CA PHE A 5 -27.84 10.13 -0.74
C PHE A 5 -27.68 10.54 -2.21
N LEU A 6 -28.00 9.67 -3.16
CA LEU A 6 -27.89 9.89 -4.60
C LEU A 6 -29.22 9.55 -5.31
N PRO A 7 -30.20 10.46 -5.30
CA PRO A 7 -31.43 10.30 -6.07
C PRO A 7 -31.09 10.15 -7.56
N GLY A 8 -31.52 9.06 -8.18
CA GLY A 8 -31.19 8.72 -9.58
C GLY A 8 -30.06 7.71 -9.77
N LEU A 9 -29.43 7.22 -8.69
CA LEU A 9 -28.49 6.10 -8.79
C LEU A 9 -29.22 4.82 -9.24
N ASP A 10 -28.96 4.41 -10.48
CA ASP A 10 -29.30 3.08 -10.98
C ASP A 10 -28.12 2.10 -10.74
N PRO A 11 -28.26 1.11 -9.85
CA PRO A 11 -27.22 0.12 -9.62
C PRO A 11 -27.22 -1.02 -10.65
N SER A 12 -28.14 -1.02 -11.62
CA SER A 12 -28.21 -2.06 -12.64
C SER A 12 -26.90 -2.16 -13.42
N GLY A 13 -26.48 -3.39 -13.76
CA GLY A 13 -25.20 -3.66 -14.44
C GLY A 13 -23.96 -3.69 -13.54
N GLY A 14 -24.06 -3.31 -12.27
CA GLY A 14 -22.99 -3.50 -11.29
C GLY A 14 -22.82 -4.96 -10.88
N ARG A 15 -21.58 -5.36 -10.55
CA ARG A 15 -21.28 -6.66 -9.95
C ARG A 15 -20.71 -6.47 -8.56
N GLU A 16 -21.31 -7.15 -7.58
CA GLU A 16 -20.73 -7.24 -6.24
C GLU A 16 -19.44 -8.06 -6.29
N TRP A 17 -18.40 -7.53 -5.64
CA TRP A 17 -17.11 -8.19 -5.53
C TRP A 17 -16.46 -7.87 -4.19
N MET A 18 -15.47 -8.67 -3.83
CA MET A 18 -14.69 -8.52 -2.61
C MET A 18 -13.23 -8.81 -2.92
N GLY A 19 -12.32 -8.09 -2.26
CA GLY A 19 -10.89 -8.36 -2.26
C GLY A 19 -10.32 -8.18 -0.86
N PHE A 20 -9.24 -8.92 -0.57
CA PHE A 20 -8.52 -8.78 0.69
C PHE A 20 -7.69 -7.50 0.70
N ARG A 21 -7.66 -6.82 1.85
CA ARG A 21 -6.85 -5.62 2.07
C ARG A 21 -5.67 -5.97 2.96
N PRO A 22 -4.46 -6.17 2.40
CA PRO A 22 -3.29 -6.47 3.21
C PRO A 22 -2.98 -5.26 4.09
N SER A 23 -3.24 -5.41 5.39
CA SER A 23 -3.13 -4.33 6.38
C SER A 23 -2.34 -4.85 7.58
N LEU A 24 -1.64 -3.94 8.25
CA LEU A 24 -0.84 -4.24 9.43
C LEU A 24 -1.42 -3.57 10.67
N PRO A 25 -1.08 -4.01 11.90
CA PRO A 25 -1.68 -3.50 13.13
C PRO A 25 -1.55 -1.98 13.31
N ASP A 26 -0.53 -1.36 12.73
CA ASP A 26 -0.25 0.07 12.79
C ASP A 26 -0.78 0.86 11.57
N SER A 27 -1.44 0.19 10.62
CA SER A 27 -1.94 0.77 9.36
C SER A 27 -0.87 1.37 8.44
N LEU A 28 0.42 1.11 8.68
CA LEU A 28 1.51 1.55 7.80
C LEU A 28 1.97 0.38 6.91
N PRO A 29 2.43 0.63 5.67
CA PRO A 29 3.03 -0.43 4.87
C PRO A 29 4.38 -0.89 5.44
N VAL A 30 4.80 -2.10 5.07
CA VAL A 30 6.19 -2.55 5.23
C VAL A 30 6.94 -2.23 3.94
N ILE A 31 7.95 -1.38 4.06
CA ILE A 31 8.87 -1.00 2.98
C ILE A 31 10.30 -1.10 3.53
N GLY A 32 11.14 -1.91 2.90
CA GLY A 32 12.55 -2.01 3.28
C GLY A 32 13.18 -3.35 2.92
N ARG A 33 14.47 -3.47 3.19
CA ARG A 33 15.22 -4.72 2.93
C ARG A 33 14.79 -5.82 3.92
N ALA A 34 14.66 -7.03 3.39
CA ALA A 34 14.50 -8.23 4.21
C ALA A 34 15.82 -8.60 4.91
N ARG A 35 15.77 -9.57 5.82
CA ARG A 35 16.98 -10.18 6.40
C ARG A 35 17.77 -10.98 5.35
N ALA A 36 17.08 -11.57 4.38
CA ALA A 36 17.71 -12.27 3.27
C ALA A 36 18.34 -11.26 2.29
N PRO A 37 19.54 -11.56 1.76
CA PRO A 37 20.17 -10.71 0.76
C PRO A 37 19.29 -10.62 -0.50
N ASN A 38 19.31 -9.46 -1.16
CA ASN A 38 18.62 -9.20 -2.42
C ASN A 38 17.08 -9.25 -2.40
N ILE A 39 16.46 -9.28 -1.21
CA ILE A 39 14.99 -9.20 -1.07
C ILE A 39 14.58 -7.85 -0.49
N VAL A 40 13.57 -7.23 -1.10
CA VAL A 40 12.92 -6.01 -0.63
C VAL A 40 11.44 -6.29 -0.38
N TYR A 41 10.92 -5.84 0.75
CA TYR A 41 9.51 -5.88 1.09
C TYR A 41 8.83 -4.57 0.71
N ALA A 42 7.61 -4.68 0.18
CA ALA A 42 6.73 -3.58 -0.19
C ALA A 42 5.27 -4.04 -0.20
N PHE A 43 4.68 -4.19 0.98
CA PHE A 43 3.31 -4.67 1.14
C PHE A 43 2.61 -3.97 2.31
N GLY A 44 1.32 -4.27 2.53
CA GLY A 44 0.62 -3.81 3.74
C GLY A 44 -0.03 -2.44 3.63
N HIS A 45 -0.15 -1.86 2.44
CA HIS A 45 -0.73 -0.53 2.20
C HIS A 45 -2.24 -0.41 2.46
N GLY A 46 -2.92 -1.50 2.83
CA GLY A 46 -4.34 -1.53 3.14
C GLY A 46 -5.21 -0.91 2.03
N HIS A 47 -5.95 0.13 2.39
CA HIS A 47 -6.89 0.84 1.51
C HIS A 47 -6.21 1.84 0.58
N LEU A 48 -4.94 2.18 0.86
CA LEU A 48 -4.22 3.26 0.19
C LEU A 48 -3.20 2.75 -0.84
N GLY A 49 -3.17 1.43 -1.11
CA GLY A 49 -2.21 0.81 -2.01
C GLY A 49 -2.14 1.46 -3.40
N LEU A 50 -3.29 1.73 -4.03
CA LEU A 50 -3.31 2.39 -5.34
C LEU A 50 -2.75 3.82 -5.26
N THR A 51 -3.21 4.60 -4.28
CA THR A 51 -2.77 5.99 -4.07
C THR A 51 -1.26 6.07 -3.82
N GLN A 52 -0.71 5.12 -3.07
CA GLN A 52 0.69 5.13 -2.64
C GLN A 52 1.63 4.34 -3.58
N ALA A 53 1.10 3.70 -4.62
CA ALA A 53 1.88 2.79 -5.48
C ALA A 53 3.08 3.47 -6.13
N ALA A 54 2.87 4.64 -6.75
CA ALA A 54 3.94 5.36 -7.45
C ALA A 54 5.05 5.82 -6.49
N ALA A 55 4.68 6.38 -5.33
CA ALA A 55 5.64 6.79 -4.30
C ALA A 55 6.44 5.59 -3.76
N THR A 56 5.76 4.48 -3.48
CA THR A 56 6.39 3.24 -3.02
C THR A 56 7.37 2.70 -4.08
N GLY A 57 6.98 2.68 -5.36
CA GLY A 57 7.84 2.24 -6.45
C GLY A 57 9.12 3.06 -6.57
N ARG A 58 9.03 4.39 -6.41
CA ARG A 58 10.20 5.27 -6.37
C ARG A 58 11.14 4.94 -5.20
N SER A 59 10.58 4.76 -4.01
CA SER A 59 11.37 4.38 -2.82
C SER A 59 12.05 3.02 -2.98
N ILE A 60 11.38 2.03 -3.56
CA ILE A 60 11.98 0.70 -3.86
C ILE A 60 13.13 0.83 -4.84
N ARG A 61 12.95 1.58 -5.93
CA ARG A 61 14.01 1.82 -6.92
C ARG A 61 15.26 2.37 -6.24
N ASP A 62 15.11 3.39 -5.40
CA ASP A 62 16.24 4.05 -4.72
C ASP A 62 16.92 3.08 -3.75
N LEU A 63 16.16 2.30 -2.98
CA LEU A 63 16.69 1.22 -2.12
C LEU A 63 17.51 0.15 -2.88
N LEU A 64 17.07 -0.20 -4.09
CA LEU A 64 17.73 -1.19 -4.93
C LEU A 64 19.03 -0.65 -5.53
N LEU A 65 19.05 0.63 -5.90
CA LEU A 65 20.23 1.32 -6.47
C LEU A 65 21.20 1.82 -5.38
N GLY A 66 20.90 1.61 -4.09
CA GLY A 66 21.71 2.12 -2.99
C GLY A 66 21.67 3.65 -2.85
N GLN A 67 20.61 4.27 -3.36
CA GLN A 67 20.36 5.71 -3.30
C GLN A 67 19.47 6.04 -2.09
N GLU A 68 19.53 7.30 -1.65
CA GLU A 68 18.65 7.79 -0.59
C GLU A 68 17.20 7.90 -1.10
N PRO A 69 16.22 7.24 -0.44
CA PRO A 69 14.80 7.36 -0.80
C PRO A 69 14.27 8.79 -0.56
N PRO A 70 13.18 9.20 -1.23
CA PRO A 70 12.63 10.55 -1.14
C PRO A 70 11.98 10.88 0.23
N ILE A 71 11.78 9.87 1.09
CA ILE A 71 11.23 10.01 2.43
C ILE A 71 11.99 9.08 3.39
N ASP A 72 12.01 9.40 4.68
CA ASP A 72 12.54 8.49 5.70
C ASP A 72 11.72 7.20 5.75
N LEU A 73 12.39 6.07 5.48
CA LEU A 73 11.75 4.76 5.48
C LEU A 73 11.76 4.07 6.85
N THR A 74 12.37 4.66 7.87
CA THR A 74 12.48 4.08 9.22
C THR A 74 11.13 3.65 9.80
N PRO A 75 10.04 4.45 9.70
CA PRO A 75 8.72 4.05 10.20
C PRO A 75 8.09 2.87 9.45
N PHE A 76 8.55 2.56 8.24
CA PHE A 76 8.01 1.49 7.39
C PHE A 76 8.86 0.22 7.44
N ARG A 77 9.94 0.19 8.22
CA ARG A 77 10.84 -0.96 8.25
C ARG A 77 10.13 -2.24 8.73
N PRO A 78 10.51 -3.42 8.22
CA PRO A 78 9.96 -4.69 8.68
C PRO A 78 10.24 -4.99 10.17
N GLN A 79 11.29 -4.41 10.74
CA GLN A 79 11.76 -4.64 12.11
C GLN A 79 11.04 -3.80 13.18
N ARG A 80 9.97 -3.08 12.80
CA ARG A 80 9.22 -2.22 13.72
C ARG A 80 8.19 -2.99 14.58
N PHE A 81 8.04 -4.28 14.33
CA PHE A 81 7.18 -5.20 15.08
C PHE A 81 8.04 -6.21 15.86
#